data_AF-L9KK61-F1
#
_entry.id   AF-L9KK61-F1
#
_cell.length_a   1.000
_cell.length_b   1.000
_cell.length_c   1.000
_cell.angle_alpha   90.00
_cell.angle_beta   90.00
_cell.angle_gamma   90.00
#
_symmetry.space_group_name_H-M   'P 1'
#
loop_
_entity.id
_entity.type
_entity.pdbx_description
1 polymer ?
#
loop_
_entity_poly.entity_id
_entity_poly.type
_entity_poly.pdbx_seq_one_letter_code
_entity_poly.pdbx_strand_id
1 'polypeptide(L)'
;MAAGAPQPAWTVGQLCSELLPKKDIIKFLQEYGSDSFLAEHKLLGNIKNVAKTANKDHLVTAYNHLFESNRFKGTESISKVSEQVKNVKLNEDKPKETKCEETQDEGPPKYTKSILKKGDKTKFPTKGYVVHCWYTGTLQDGTVFDTNIQTSSKKKKSAKPFKF
;
A
#
# COMPACT_ATOMS: atom_id res chain seq x y z
N MET A 1 -13.83 -5.40 12.58
CA MET A 1 -12.84 -6.02 11.66
C MET A 1 -12.32 -4.91 10.77
N ALA A 2 -11.17 -4.33 11.12
CA ALA A 2 -10.64 -3.15 10.45
C ALA A 2 -10.14 -3.52 9.03
N ALA A 3 -10.87 -3.09 8.01
CA ALA A 3 -10.44 -3.19 6.62
C ALA A 3 -9.36 -2.13 6.36
N GLY A 4 -8.13 -2.42 6.78
CA GLY A 4 -6.96 -1.66 6.34
C GLY A 4 -6.81 -1.75 4.82
N ALA A 5 -6.35 -0.66 4.19
CA ALA A 5 -6.17 -0.59 2.75
C ALA A 5 -5.43 -1.85 2.23
N PRO A 6 -6.01 -2.59 1.28
CA PRO A 6 -5.39 -3.81 0.77
C PRO A 6 -4.07 -3.43 0.09
N GLN A 7 -3.02 -4.23 0.30
CA GLN A 7 -1.78 -4.05 -0.43
C GLN A 7 -1.92 -4.66 -1.84
N PRO A 8 -1.30 -4.06 -2.87
CA PRO A 8 -1.35 -4.60 -4.22
C PRO A 8 -0.68 -5.98 -4.28
N ALA A 9 -1.50 -7.03 -4.42
CA ALA A 9 -1.04 -8.41 -4.50
C ALA A 9 -0.24 -8.73 -5.78
N TRP A 10 -0.38 -7.93 -6.84
CA TRP A 10 0.30 -8.13 -8.12
C TRP A 10 0.76 -6.80 -8.70
N THR A 11 1.93 -6.82 -9.34
CA THR A 11 2.44 -5.69 -10.13
C THR A 11 1.80 -5.66 -11.52
N VAL A 12 1.78 -4.50 -12.20
CA VAL A 12 1.17 -4.34 -13.54
C VAL A 12 1.69 -5.37 -14.55
N GLY A 13 2.97 -5.72 -14.48
CA GLY A 13 3.58 -6.77 -15.31
C GLY A 13 3.06 -8.19 -15.01
N GLN A 14 2.76 -8.49 -13.74
CA GLN A 14 2.13 -9.77 -13.38
C GLN A 14 0.64 -9.80 -13.78
N LEU A 15 -0.06 -8.69 -13.62
CA LEU A 15 -1.47 -8.54 -14.06
C LEU A 15 -1.62 -8.72 -15.56
N CYS A 16 -0.65 -8.25 -16.35
CA CYS A 16 -0.61 -8.46 -17.80
C CYS A 16 -0.13 -9.88 -18.18
N SER A 17 0.52 -10.61 -17.27
CA SER A 17 1.02 -11.96 -17.53
C SER A 17 -0.12 -12.96 -17.76
N GLU A 18 0.03 -13.79 -18.80
CA GLU A 18 -0.90 -14.87 -19.14
C GLU A 18 -1.01 -15.95 -18.05
N LEU A 19 -0.03 -16.02 -17.15
CA LEU A 19 0.01 -16.96 -16.02
C LEU A 19 -1.00 -16.62 -14.91
N LEU A 20 -1.51 -15.39 -14.83
CA LEU A 20 -2.56 -15.05 -13.86
C LEU A 20 -3.95 -15.33 -14.44
N PRO A 21 -4.74 -16.23 -13.87
CA PRO A 21 -6.09 -16.47 -14.37
C PRO A 21 -6.98 -15.26 -14.08
N LYS A 22 -7.80 -14.88 -15.08
CA LYS A 22 -8.76 -13.75 -14.97
C LYS A 22 -9.64 -13.85 -13.71
N LYS A 23 -9.97 -15.09 -13.31
CA LYS A 23 -10.79 -15.41 -12.15
C LYS A 23 -10.18 -14.91 -10.83
N ASP A 24 -8.86 -15.00 -10.66
CA ASP A 24 -8.19 -14.55 -9.43
C ASP A 24 -8.15 -13.02 -9.34
N ILE A 25 -7.96 -12.35 -10.48
CA ILE A 25 -8.00 -10.88 -10.55
C ILE A 25 -9.40 -10.38 -10.17
N ILE A 26 -10.44 -10.98 -10.74
CA ILE A 26 -11.85 -10.66 -10.42
C ILE A 26 -12.14 -10.93 -8.94
N LYS A 27 -11.70 -12.08 -8.40
CA LYS A 27 -11.89 -12.42 -6.98
C LYS A 27 -11.26 -11.37 -6.07
N PHE A 28 -10.05 -10.91 -6.39
CA PHE A 28 -9.39 -9.86 -5.64
C PHE A 28 -10.14 -8.53 -5.72
N LEU A 29 -10.54 -8.10 -6.92
CA LEU A 29 -11.35 -6.90 -7.12
C LEU A 29 -12.64 -6.96 -6.30
N GLN A 30 -13.32 -8.11 -6.25
CA GLN A 30 -14.56 -8.29 -5.49
C GLN A 30 -14.36 -8.37 -3.97
N GLU A 31 -13.22 -8.89 -3.51
CA GLU A 31 -12.89 -8.96 -2.08
C GLU A 31 -12.58 -7.57 -1.52
N TYR A 32 -11.95 -6.72 -2.33
CA TYR A 32 -11.33 -5.48 -1.89
C TYR A 32 -11.92 -4.20 -2.47
N GLY A 33 -12.67 -4.26 -3.56
CA GLY A 33 -13.37 -3.12 -4.15
C GLY A 33 -14.70 -2.86 -3.48
N SER A 34 -15.11 -1.59 -3.41
CA SER A 34 -16.46 -1.24 -2.99
C SER A 34 -17.51 -1.71 -4.01
N ASP A 35 -18.73 -1.98 -3.54
CA ASP A 35 -19.83 -2.40 -4.41
C ASP A 35 -20.13 -1.35 -5.49
N SER A 36 -20.04 -0.05 -5.16
CA SER A 36 -20.14 1.05 -6.12
C SER A 36 -19.08 0.97 -7.23
N PHE A 37 -17.82 0.72 -6.87
CA PHE A 37 -16.73 0.60 -7.85
C PHE A 37 -16.89 -0.63 -8.75
N LEU A 38 -17.30 -1.74 -8.16
CA LEU A 38 -17.56 -2.99 -8.89
C LEU A 38 -18.73 -2.86 -9.86
N ALA A 39 -19.76 -2.09 -9.51
CA ALA A 39 -20.89 -1.80 -10.39
C ALA A 39 -20.47 -0.95 -11.60
N GLU A 40 -19.68 0.12 -11.39
CA GLU A 40 -19.17 0.97 -12.48
C GLU A 40 -18.37 0.17 -13.51
N HIS A 41 -17.50 -0.73 -13.06
CA HIS A 41 -16.67 -1.56 -13.94
C HIS A 41 -17.34 -2.86 -14.41
N LYS A 42 -18.63 -3.09 -14.09
CA LYS A 42 -19.37 -4.34 -14.37
C LYS A 42 -18.67 -5.60 -13.83
N LEU A 43 -17.96 -5.46 -12.72
CA LEU A 43 -17.27 -6.53 -12.00
C LEU A 43 -18.13 -7.13 -10.89
N LEU A 44 -19.33 -6.60 -10.66
CA LEU A 44 -20.31 -7.13 -9.73
C LEU A 44 -21.01 -8.37 -10.32
N GLY A 45 -20.98 -9.49 -9.59
CA GLY A 45 -21.67 -10.72 -9.97
C GLY A 45 -20.79 -11.97 -9.94
N ASN A 46 -21.26 -13.05 -10.56
CA ASN A 46 -20.55 -14.33 -10.49
C ASN A 46 -19.23 -14.28 -11.28
N ILE A 47 -18.11 -14.65 -10.64
CA ILE A 47 -16.76 -14.66 -11.24
C ILE A 47 -16.73 -15.38 -12.59
N LYS A 48 -17.50 -16.46 -12.76
CA LYS A 48 -17.56 -17.21 -14.03
C LYS A 48 -18.19 -16.40 -15.17
N ASN A 49 -19.16 -15.55 -14.87
CA ASN A 49 -19.82 -14.69 -15.86
C ASN A 49 -18.98 -13.45 -16.12
N VAL A 50 -18.42 -12.83 -15.07
CA VAL A 50 -17.51 -11.70 -15.20
C VAL A 50 -16.29 -12.09 -16.03
N ALA A 51 -15.70 -13.26 -15.82
CA ALA A 51 -14.55 -13.73 -16.61
C ALA A 51 -14.85 -13.98 -18.11
N LYS A 52 -16.13 -14.13 -18.48
CA LYS A 52 -16.57 -14.28 -19.88
C LYS A 52 -16.75 -12.92 -20.57
N THR A 53 -17.16 -11.89 -19.83
CA THR A 53 -17.44 -10.55 -20.38
C THR A 53 -16.26 -9.59 -20.21
N ALA A 54 -15.46 -9.74 -19.14
CA ALA A 54 -14.34 -8.86 -18.83
C ALA A 54 -13.06 -9.29 -19.55
N ASN A 55 -12.50 -8.35 -20.31
CA ASN A 55 -11.18 -8.49 -20.92
C ASN A 55 -10.07 -8.38 -19.88
N LYS A 56 -8.91 -9.00 -20.18
CA LYS A 56 -7.76 -8.97 -19.28
C LYS A 56 -7.31 -7.53 -19.03
N ASP A 57 -7.21 -6.74 -20.10
CA ASP A 57 -6.83 -5.31 -20.05
C ASP A 57 -7.81 -4.48 -19.20
N HIS A 58 -9.12 -4.74 -19.34
CA HIS A 58 -10.17 -4.12 -18.51
C HIS A 58 -9.97 -4.43 -17.02
N LEU A 59 -9.57 -5.65 -16.67
CA LEU A 59 -9.29 -6.04 -15.29
C LEU A 59 -8.01 -5.36 -14.75
N VAL A 60 -6.99 -5.14 -15.58
CA VAL A 60 -5.77 -4.42 -15.17
C VAL A 60 -6.09 -2.94 -14.94
N THR A 61 -6.85 -2.32 -15.85
CA THR A 61 -7.29 -0.93 -15.72
C THR A 61 -8.14 -0.72 -14.48
N ALA A 62 -9.12 -1.59 -14.24
CA ALA A 62 -9.93 -1.56 -13.02
C ALA A 62 -9.07 -1.77 -11.75
N TYR A 63 -8.09 -2.66 -11.79
CA TYR A 63 -7.17 -2.85 -10.67
C TYR A 63 -6.42 -1.56 -10.35
N ASN A 64 -5.78 -0.93 -11.34
CA ASN A 64 -5.05 0.33 -11.10
C ASN A 64 -5.98 1.44 -10.57
N HIS A 65 -7.16 1.59 -11.16
CA HIS A 65 -8.12 2.61 -10.76
C HIS A 65 -8.66 2.41 -9.34
N LEU A 66 -8.77 1.16 -8.88
CA LEU A 66 -9.13 0.83 -7.49
C LEU A 66 -8.11 1.40 -6.50
N PHE A 67 -6.82 1.25 -6.78
CA PHE A 67 -5.73 1.74 -5.93
C PHE A 67 -5.53 3.25 -6.04
N GLU A 68 -5.69 3.84 -7.23
CA GLU A 68 -5.64 5.29 -7.42
C GLU A 68 -6.78 5.99 -6.69
N SER A 69 -8.00 5.50 -6.87
CA SER A 69 -9.20 6.11 -6.29
C SER A 69 -9.43 5.73 -4.82
N ASN A 70 -8.63 4.80 -4.28
CA ASN A 70 -8.77 4.26 -2.91
C ASN A 70 -10.22 3.79 -2.60
N ARG A 71 -10.96 3.30 -3.60
CA ARG A 71 -12.38 2.89 -3.45
C ARG A 71 -12.50 1.46 -2.92
N PHE A 72 -11.86 1.24 -1.78
CA PHE A 72 -11.84 -0.07 -1.16
C PHE A 72 -13.15 -0.40 -0.45
N LYS A 73 -13.42 -1.69 -0.30
CA LYS A 73 -14.58 -2.21 0.41
C LYS A 73 -14.59 -1.70 1.84
N GLY A 74 -15.68 -1.07 2.26
CA GLY A 74 -15.84 -0.48 3.59
C GLY A 74 -15.52 1.02 3.70
N THR A 75 -15.04 1.68 2.64
CA THR A 75 -14.89 3.15 2.64
C THR A 75 -16.22 3.88 2.47
N GLU A 76 -17.27 3.20 1.98
CA GLU A 76 -18.60 3.79 1.77
C GLU A 76 -19.26 4.25 3.09
N SER A 77 -18.83 3.70 4.23
CA SER A 77 -19.23 4.17 5.56
C SER A 77 -18.53 5.47 6.00
N ILE A 78 -17.39 5.81 5.39
CA ILE A 78 -16.57 7.00 5.71
C ILE A 78 -16.82 8.13 4.70
N SER A 79 -17.15 7.81 3.45
CA SER A 79 -17.41 8.84 2.41
C SER A 79 -18.57 9.77 2.74
N LYS A 80 -19.58 9.31 3.49
CA LYS A 80 -20.68 10.17 3.96
C LYS A 80 -20.23 11.31 4.91
N VAL A 81 -19.02 11.23 5.47
CA VAL A 81 -18.45 12.29 6.32
C VAL A 81 -17.51 13.22 5.53
N SER A 82 -16.91 12.76 4.43
CA SER A 82 -15.97 13.60 3.65
C SER A 82 -16.63 14.49 2.58
N GLU A 83 -17.87 14.19 2.18
CA GLU A 83 -18.55 14.89 1.10
C GLU A 83 -19.12 16.27 1.50
N GLN A 84 -19.08 16.63 2.79
CA GLN A 84 -19.52 17.96 3.26
C GLN A 84 -18.41 19.01 3.43
N VAL A 85 -17.12 18.67 3.26
CA VAL A 85 -16.02 19.64 3.54
C VAL A 85 -15.33 20.18 2.28
N LYS A 86 -15.72 19.75 1.07
CA LYS A 86 -14.95 20.06 -0.16
C LYS A 86 -15.44 21.25 -0.98
N ASN A 87 -16.15 22.22 -0.38
CA ASN A 87 -16.78 23.32 -1.13
C ASN A 87 -16.37 24.77 -0.82
N VAL A 88 -15.34 25.09 -0.02
CA VAL A 88 -14.85 26.49 0.07
C VAL A 88 -13.32 26.60 0.08
N LYS A 89 -12.79 26.88 -1.12
CA LYS A 89 -11.78 27.88 -1.51
C LYS A 89 -10.69 28.35 -0.50
N LEU A 90 -9.44 28.00 -0.83
CA LEU A 90 -8.15 28.74 -0.80
C LEU A 90 -8.00 30.00 0.10
N ASN A 91 -6.98 30.01 0.98
CA ASN A 91 -5.92 31.06 1.04
C ASN A 91 -4.82 30.76 2.09
N GLU A 92 -3.59 31.18 1.78
CA GLU A 92 -2.35 31.15 2.59
C GLU A 92 -2.46 31.92 3.91
N ASP A 93 -1.78 31.43 4.97
CA ASP A 93 -0.79 32.14 5.82
C ASP A 93 -0.46 31.32 7.10
N LYS A 94 0.80 31.28 7.51
CA LYS A 94 1.33 30.73 8.81
C LYS A 94 1.35 31.90 9.82
N PRO A 95 1.54 31.75 11.17
CA PRO A 95 1.81 30.58 12.02
C PRO A 95 1.11 30.61 13.42
N LYS A 96 1.55 29.70 14.31
CA LYS A 96 1.57 29.70 15.80
C LYS A 96 0.49 28.95 16.61
N GLU A 97 1.02 27.96 17.34
CA GLU A 97 0.77 27.51 18.72
C GLU A 97 -0.66 27.61 19.28
N THR A 98 -1.22 26.47 19.72
CA THR A 98 -1.55 26.22 21.14
C THR A 98 -2.01 24.77 21.34
N LYS A 99 -1.35 24.16 22.33
CA LYS A 99 -1.66 22.94 23.09
C LYS A 99 -3.16 22.63 23.25
N CYS A 100 -3.57 21.42 22.89
CA CYS A 100 -4.62 20.67 23.58
C CYS A 100 -4.18 19.20 23.71
N GLU A 101 -4.11 18.79 24.96
CA GLU A 101 -3.80 17.45 25.46
C GLU A 101 -5.06 16.56 25.34
N GLU A 102 -4.83 15.25 25.36
CA GLU A 102 -5.81 14.19 25.63
C GLU A 102 -6.63 13.63 24.45
N THR A 103 -6.07 12.58 23.85
CA THR A 103 -6.64 11.24 23.59
C THR A 103 -6.03 10.70 22.28
N GLN A 104 -4.83 10.10 22.35
CA GLN A 104 -4.24 9.43 21.17
C GLN A 104 -4.96 8.10 20.93
N ASP A 105 -6.10 8.18 20.22
CA ASP A 105 -6.50 7.11 19.32
C ASP A 105 -5.37 7.00 18.28
N GLU A 106 -4.44 6.06 18.51
CA GLU A 106 -3.25 5.88 17.69
C GLU A 106 -3.71 5.40 16.31
N GLY A 107 -4.02 6.37 15.45
CA GLY A 107 -4.36 6.15 14.06
C GLY A 107 -3.31 5.27 13.37
N PRO A 108 -3.65 4.70 12.20
CA PRO A 108 -2.83 3.70 11.53
C PRO A 108 -1.35 4.14 11.42
N PRO A 109 -0.40 3.19 11.51
CA PRO A 109 1.02 3.50 11.60
C PRO A 109 1.45 4.51 10.53
N LYS A 110 2.18 5.55 10.94
CA LYS A 110 2.68 6.61 10.05
C LYS A 110 3.70 6.13 9.01
N TYR A 111 3.88 4.81 8.87
CA TYR A 111 4.81 4.19 7.94
C TYR A 111 4.13 3.03 7.21
N THR A 112 4.54 2.82 5.96
CA THR A 112 4.16 1.62 5.19
C THR A 112 5.38 0.73 5.06
N LYS A 113 5.17 -0.59 5.22
CA LYS A 113 6.20 -1.61 5.03
C LYS A 113 5.73 -2.63 4.00
N SER A 114 6.59 -2.90 3.02
CA SER A 114 6.38 -3.93 2.01
C SER A 114 7.54 -4.93 2.04
N ILE A 115 7.24 -6.22 1.96
CA ILE A 115 8.25 -7.29 2.00
C ILE A 115 8.57 -7.72 0.56
N LEU A 116 9.72 -7.29 0.03
CA LEU A 116 10.15 -7.61 -1.33
C LEU A 116 10.59 -9.07 -1.47
N LYS A 117 11.35 -9.57 -0.49
CA LYS A 117 11.85 -10.95 -0.44
C LYS A 117 11.45 -11.61 0.88
N LYS A 118 10.73 -12.72 0.81
CA LYS A 118 10.34 -13.51 1.99
C LYS A 118 11.60 -14.13 2.62
N GLY A 119 11.82 -13.89 3.91
CA GLY A 119 12.83 -14.58 4.71
C GLY A 119 12.31 -15.90 5.29
N ASP A 120 13.02 -16.45 6.26
CA ASP A 120 12.72 -17.76 6.88
C ASP A 120 11.38 -17.82 7.63
N LYS A 121 10.77 -16.68 7.99
CA LYS A 121 9.50 -16.57 8.75
C LYS A 121 9.45 -17.32 10.09
N THR A 122 10.58 -17.80 10.59
CA THR A 122 10.68 -18.54 11.84
C THR A 122 11.42 -17.75 12.92
N LYS A 123 12.44 -16.96 12.54
CA LYS A 123 13.25 -16.16 13.45
C LYS A 123 12.84 -14.70 13.40
N PHE A 124 11.99 -14.27 14.34
CA PHE A 124 11.57 -12.88 14.48
C PHE A 124 12.39 -12.14 15.55
N PRO A 125 12.72 -10.85 15.33
CA PRO A 125 13.36 -10.01 16.35
C PRO A 125 12.53 -10.00 17.64
N THR A 126 13.18 -10.27 18.77
CA THR A 126 12.55 -10.27 20.10
C THR A 126 13.12 -9.11 20.92
N LYS A 127 12.30 -8.51 21.78
CA LYS A 127 12.74 -7.40 22.66
C LYS A 127 13.93 -7.86 23.51
N GLY A 128 14.99 -7.06 23.54
CA GLY A 128 16.23 -7.34 24.29
C GLY A 128 17.27 -8.16 23.53
N TYR A 129 16.99 -8.61 22.30
CA TYR A 129 17.96 -9.28 21.44
C TYR A 129 18.54 -8.33 20.41
N VAL A 130 19.84 -8.44 20.17
CA VAL A 130 20.56 -7.65 19.18
C VAL A 130 20.28 -8.19 17.78
N VAL A 131 19.99 -7.30 16.83
CA VAL A 131 19.82 -7.67 15.42
C VAL A 131 20.87 -7.03 14.53
N HIS A 132 21.21 -7.73 13.46
CA HIS A 132 22.18 -7.29 12.46
C HIS A 132 21.50 -7.05 11.12
N CYS A 133 21.50 -5.81 10.62
CA CYS A 133 20.92 -5.51 9.32
C CYS A 133 21.67 -4.43 8.52
N TRP A 134 21.38 -4.42 7.22
CA TRP A 134 21.81 -3.40 6.27
C TRP A 134 20.62 -2.53 5.95
N TYR A 135 20.83 -1.22 5.85
CA TYR A 135 19.79 -0.28 5.48
C TYR A 135 20.36 0.87 4.64
N THR A 136 19.47 1.47 3.85
CA THR A 136 19.69 2.68 3.08
C THR A 136 18.41 3.52 3.18
N GLY A 137 18.53 4.74 3.67
CA GLY A 137 17.48 5.74 3.73
C GLY A 137 17.58 6.70 2.55
N THR A 138 16.50 6.80 1.77
CA THR A 138 16.40 7.70 0.62
C THR A 138 15.18 8.61 0.76
N LEU A 139 15.34 9.86 0.35
CA LEU A 139 14.25 10.82 0.20
C LEU A 139 13.46 10.55 -1.10
N GLN A 140 12.33 11.25 -1.30
CA GLN A 140 11.45 11.06 -2.47
C GLN A 140 12.12 11.45 -3.80
N ASP A 141 13.08 12.36 -3.77
CA ASP A 141 13.90 12.78 -4.90
C ASP A 141 15.05 11.80 -5.21
N GLY A 142 15.16 10.70 -4.45
CA GLY A 142 16.21 9.70 -4.59
C GLY A 142 17.50 10.03 -3.85
N THR A 143 17.58 11.18 -3.18
CA THR A 143 18.74 11.58 -2.40
C THR A 143 18.93 10.64 -1.20
N VAL A 144 20.09 9.99 -1.12
CA VAL A 144 20.45 9.11 0.01
C VAL A 144 20.84 9.99 1.19
N PHE A 145 20.07 9.96 2.27
CA PHE A 145 20.37 10.72 3.49
C PHE A 145 21.15 9.91 4.53
N ASP A 146 21.03 8.58 4.50
CA ASP A 146 21.78 7.69 5.39
C ASP A 146 21.95 6.29 4.77
N THR A 147 23.09 5.65 4.98
CA THR A 147 23.32 4.25 4.56
C THR A 147 24.47 3.61 5.31
N ASN A 148 24.30 2.35 5.72
CA ASN A 148 25.40 1.54 6.23
C ASN A 148 26.04 0.64 5.14
N ILE A 149 25.59 0.71 3.89
CA ILE A 149 26.14 -0.15 2.84
C ILE A 149 27.39 0.51 2.25
N GLN A 150 28.57 -0.07 2.50
CA GLN A 150 29.82 0.42 1.90
C GLN A 150 29.89 0.01 0.41
N THR A 151 29.73 0.98 -0.48
CA THR A 151 29.73 0.78 -1.94
C THR A 151 31.14 0.84 -2.56
N SER A 152 32.16 1.29 -1.82
CA SER A 152 33.52 1.44 -2.36
C SER A 152 34.25 0.09 -2.45
N SER A 153 34.69 -0.24 -3.67
CA SER A 153 35.25 -1.54 -4.08
C SER A 153 36.48 -2.00 -3.28
N LYS A 154 37.19 -1.10 -2.60
CA LYS A 154 38.39 -1.42 -1.79
C LYS A 154 38.11 -1.90 -0.36
N LYS A 155 36.89 -1.75 0.16
CA LYS A 155 36.56 -2.07 1.58
C LYS A 155 35.42 -3.09 1.78
N LYS A 156 34.91 -3.65 0.67
CA LYS A 156 33.75 -4.57 0.64
C LYS A 156 33.92 -5.85 1.49
N LYS A 157 35.16 -6.25 1.81
CA LYS A 157 35.44 -7.45 2.63
C LYS A 157 35.34 -7.24 4.15
N SER A 158 35.22 -6.00 4.63
CA SER A 158 35.19 -5.69 6.08
C SER A 158 33.92 -4.96 6.54
N ALA A 159 32.92 -4.79 5.67
CA ALA A 159 31.70 -4.12 6.06
C ALA A 159 30.92 -5.03 7.02
N LYS A 160 30.72 -4.56 8.26
CA LYS A 160 29.91 -5.25 9.28
C LYS A 160 28.48 -4.68 9.25
N PRO A 161 27.45 -5.54 9.34
CA PRO A 161 26.07 -5.07 9.40
C PRO A 161 25.84 -4.20 10.64
N PHE A 162 24.89 -3.27 10.55
CA PHE A 162 24.55 -2.41 11.68
C PHE A 162 23.98 -3.26 12.82
N LYS A 163 24.28 -2.90 14.07
CA LYS A 163 23.80 -3.62 15.26
C LYS A 163 22.73 -2.76 15.93
N PHE A 164 21.51 -3.27 16.05
CA PHE A 164 20.42 -2.67 16.82
C PHE A 164 20.19 -3.47 18.10
#